data_AF-A0A7X6PYC0-F1
#
_entry.id   AF-A0A7X6PYC0-F1
#
_cell.length_a   1.000
_cell.length_b   1.000
_cell.length_c   1.000
_cell.angle_alpha   90.00
_cell.angle_beta   90.00
_cell.angle_gamma   90.00
#
_symmetry.space_group_name_H-M   'P 1'
#
loop_
_entity.id
_entity.type
_entity.pdbx_description
1 polymer ?
#
loop_
_entity_poly.entity_id
_entity_poly.type
_entity_poly.pdbx_seq_one_letter_code
_entity_poly.pdbx_strand_id
1 'polypeptide(L)'
;VTRLATTGGFLRSGNTTIIVGTDDEKVEKVIEIIGNESKRRTEVVPSTASYDIGRYAAFPVEVQVGGATIFVIDVEQFIKV
;
A
#
# COMPACT_ATOMS: atom_id res chain seq x y z
N VAL A 1 9.01 -8.77 13.09
CA VAL A 1 8.17 -8.24 11.99
C VAL A 1 6.77 -8.79 12.17
N THR A 2 5.78 -7.91 12.20
CA THR A 2 4.36 -8.30 12.29
C THR A 2 3.69 -7.96 10.97
N ARG A 3 2.84 -8.86 10.46
CA ARG A 3 2.15 -8.70 9.17
C ARG A 3 0.64 -8.73 9.38
N LEU A 4 -0.05 -7.78 8.75
CA LEU A 4 -1.50 -7.65 8.79
C LEU A 4 -2.07 -7.77 7.36
N ALA A 5 -3.14 -8.55 7.21
CA ALA A 5 -3.96 -8.52 6.02
C ALA A 5 -4.90 -7.31 6.12
N THR A 6 -4.83 -6.40 5.15
CA THR A 6 -5.56 -5.13 5.16
C THR A 6 -6.24 -4.89 3.82
N THR A 7 -7.11 -3.89 3.74
CA THR A 7 -7.82 -3.53 2.50
C THR A 7 -7.69 -2.03 2.27
N GLY A 8 -7.26 -1.64 1.06
CA GLY A 8 -7.12 -0.23 0.70
C GLY A 8 -8.48 0.43 0.49
N GLY A 9 -8.72 1.58 1.11
CA GLY A 9 -10.01 2.28 1.06
C GLY A 9 -10.43 2.75 -0.34
N PHE A 10 -9.48 3.09 -1.21
CA PHE A 10 -9.75 3.59 -2.55
C PHE A 10 -10.12 2.45 -3.52
N LEU A 11 -9.28 1.43 -3.63
CA LEU A 11 -9.46 0.34 -4.59
C LEU A 11 -10.29 -0.82 -4.05
N ARG A 12 -10.63 -0.79 -2.75
CA ARG A 12 -11.25 -1.91 -2.01
C ARG A 12 -10.55 -3.25 -2.26
N SER A 13 -9.25 -3.19 -2.53
CA SER A 13 -8.42 -4.34 -2.88
C SER A 13 -7.55 -4.73 -1.69
N GLY A 14 -7.32 -6.03 -1.55
CA GLY A 14 -6.48 -6.59 -0.50
C GLY A 14 -5.04 -6.12 -0.63
N ASN A 15 -4.45 -5.68 0.48
CA ASN A 15 -3.04 -5.35 0.58
C ASN A 15 -2.46 -5.89 1.88
N THR A 16 -1.18 -5.61 2.11
CA THR A 16 -0.46 -6.04 3.31
C THR A 16 0.10 -4.81 4.00
N THR A 17 -0.20 -4.67 5.30
CA THR A 17 0.52 -3.75 6.18
C THR A 17 1.56 -4.53 6.96
N ILE A 18 2.79 -4.00 7.02
CA ILE A 18 3.91 -4.58 7.77
C ILE A 18 4.29 -3.59 8.87
N ILE A 19 4.43 -4.09 10.09
CA ILE A 19 4.96 -3.33 11.23
C ILE A 19 6.39 -3.82 11.50
N VAL A 20 7.33 -2.88 11.43
CA VAL A 20 8.77 -3.10 11.63
C VAL A 20 9.24 -2.19 12.75
N GLY A 21 9.64 -2.78 13.88
CA GLY A 21 10.43 -2.10 14.89
C GLY A 21 11.91 -2.32 14.59
N THR A 22 12.69 -1.25 14.57
CA THR A 22 14.13 -1.27 14.31
C THR A 22 14.82 -0.14 15.07
N ASP A 23 16.13 -0.26 15.29
CA ASP A 23 16.95 0.82 15.83
C ASP A 23 17.07 1.98 14.82
N ASP A 24 17.24 3.21 15.32
CA ASP A 24 17.23 4.46 14.54
C ASP A 24 18.23 4.44 13.38
N GLU A 25 19.44 3.90 13.60
CA GLU A 25 20.49 3.85 12.59
C GLU A 25 20.18 2.90 11.42
N LYS A 26 19.15 2.06 11.55
CA LYS A 26 18.73 1.09 10.53
C LYS A 26 17.48 1.54 9.76
N VAL A 27 16.83 2.63 10.16
CA VAL A 27 15.60 3.11 9.52
C VAL A 27 15.78 3.32 8.02
N GLU A 28 16.84 4.02 7.60
CA GLU A 28 17.15 4.26 6.19
C GLU A 28 17.34 2.96 5.40
N LYS A 29 18.04 1.99 5.98
CA LYS A 29 18.24 0.68 5.35
C LYS A 29 16.93 -0.08 5.15
N VAL A 30 16.00 0.02 6.11
CA VAL A 30 14.67 -0.60 5.99
C VAL A 30 13.88 0.08 4.88
N ILE A 31 13.90 1.41 4.79
CA ILE A 31 13.24 2.17 3.71
C ILE A 31 13.80 1.77 2.35
N GLU A 32 15.13 1.65 2.22
CA GLU A 32 15.79 1.22 0.99
C GLU A 32 15.33 -0.17 0.54
N ILE A 33 15.33 -1.15 1.45
CA ILE A 33 14.88 -2.52 1.16
C ILE A 33 13.41 -2.49 0.71
N ILE A 34 12.54 -1.80 1.43
CA ILE A 34 11.13 -1.70 1.07
C ILE A 34 10.97 -1.05 -0.31
N GLY A 35 11.73 -0.01 -0.63
CA GLY A 35 11.72 0.67 -1.92
C GLY A 35 12.15 -0.23 -3.08
N ASN A 36 13.21 -1.03 -2.87
CA ASN A 36 13.72 -1.97 -3.87
C ASN A 36 12.73 -3.12 -4.16
N GLU A 37 12.02 -3.59 -3.14
CA GLU A 37 11.08 -4.71 -3.24
C GLU A 37 9.67 -4.28 -3.67
N SER A 38 9.28 -3.04 -3.38
CA SER A 38 7.93 -2.53 -3.65
C SER A 38 7.86 -1.86 -5.02
N LYS A 39 7.57 -2.64 -6.07
CA LYS A 39 7.39 -2.10 -7.42
C LYS A 39 5.98 -1.55 -7.62
N ARG A 40 5.88 -0.40 -8.32
CA ARG A 40 4.59 0.11 -8.84
C ARG A 40 4.10 -0.81 -9.95
N ARG A 41 2.81 -1.14 -9.92
CA ARG A 41 2.11 -1.84 -11.00
C ARG A 41 0.94 -0.97 -11.50
N THR A 42 0.57 -1.12 -12.76
CA THR A 42 -0.65 -0.51 -13.27
C THR A 42 -1.78 -1.51 -13.03
N GLU A 43 -2.80 -1.11 -12.27
CA GLU A 43 -4.03 -1.89 -12.16
C GLU A 43 -5.12 -1.25 -12.99
N VAL A 44 -5.87 -2.11 -13.66
CA VAL A 44 -7.03 -1.71 -14.46
C VAL A 44 -8.26 -1.86 -13.59
N VAL A 45 -8.86 -0.74 -13.19
CA VAL A 45 -10.11 -0.76 -12.41
C VAL A 45 -11.30 -0.66 -13.38
N PRO A 46 -12.23 -1.62 -13.38
CA PRO A 46 -13.44 -1.51 -14.19
C PRO A 46 -14.28 -0.34 -13.69
N SER A 47 -14.62 0.58 -14.61
CA SER A 47 -15.53 1.70 -14.34
C SER A 47 -16.95 1.15 -14.12
N THR A 48 -17.32 0.89 -12.86
CA THR A 48 -18.70 0.55 -12.49
C THR A 48 -19.54 1.79 -12.16
N ALA A 49 -19.12 2.97 -12.63
CA ALA A 49 -19.80 4.24 -12.36
C ALA A 49 -20.98 4.54 -13.32
N SER A 50 -21.35 3.62 -14.22
CA SER A 50 -22.45 3.79 -15.17
C SER A 50 -23.73 3.10 -14.68
N TYR A 51 -24.30 3.58 -13.56
CA TYR A 51 -25.65 3.15 -13.14
C TYR A 51 -26.77 4.02 -13.69
N ASP A 52 -26.47 5.02 -14.52
CA ASP A 52 -27.51 5.72 -15.26
C ASP A 52 -26.98 6.25 -16.60
N ILE A 53 -27.78 6.06 -17.64
CA ILE A 53 -27.65 6.67 -18.98
C ILE A 53 -26.60 6.00 -19.90
N GLY A 54 -27.07 4.96 -20.59
CA GLY A 54 -26.84 4.72 -22.03
C GLY A 54 -25.42 4.40 -22.49
N ARG A 55 -25.12 3.11 -22.75
CA ARG A 55 -24.16 2.58 -23.74
C ARG A 55 -22.86 3.35 -24.05
N TYR A 56 -22.27 4.07 -23.10
CA TYR A 56 -20.90 4.57 -23.23
C TYR A 56 -19.96 3.50 -22.70
N ALA A 57 -19.01 3.09 -23.55
CA ALA A 57 -17.97 2.13 -23.22
C ALA A 57 -17.35 2.50 -21.87
N ALA A 58 -17.41 1.59 -20.91
CA ALA A 58 -16.68 1.72 -19.66
C ALA A 58 -15.19 1.65 -20.02
N PHE A 59 -14.57 2.81 -20.26
CA PHE A 59 -13.14 2.85 -20.48
C PHE A 59 -12.46 2.46 -19.17
N PRO A 60 -11.61 1.43 -19.18
CA PRO A 60 -10.85 1.05 -18.00
C PRO A 60 -10.04 2.25 -17.51
N VAL A 61 -10.15 2.59 -16.22
CA VAL A 61 -9.29 3.60 -15.63
C VAL A 61 -8.02 2.89 -15.18
N GLU A 62 -6.90 3.26 -15.78
CA GLU A 62 -5.59 2.84 -15.31
C GLU A 62 -5.24 3.62 -14.04
N VAL A 63 -5.07 2.90 -12.94
CA VAL A 63 -4.60 3.46 -11.69
C VAL A 63 -3.20 2.94 -11.46
N GLN A 64 -2.24 3.81 -11.14
CA GLN A 64 -0.96 3.35 -10.62
C GLN A 64 -1.17 2.86 -9.19
N VAL A 65 -0.98 1.56 -8.98
CA VAL A 65 -1.14 0.91 -7.68
C VAL A 65 0.14 0.18 -7.34
N GLY A 66 0.74 0.48 -6.20
CA GLY A 66 1.97 -0.17 -5.76
C GLY A 66 3.05 0.83 -5.36
N GLY A 67 4.23 0.30 -5.09
CA GLY A 67 5.13 0.93 -4.13
C GLY A 67 4.68 0.66 -2.69
N ALA A 68 5.41 1.21 -1.73
CA ALA A 68 5.05 1.16 -0.32
C ALA A 68 4.72 2.56 0.18
N THR A 69 3.67 2.67 0.99
CA THR A 69 3.44 3.83 1.83
C THR A 69 4.05 3.53 3.20
N ILE A 70 5.03 4.32 3.61
CA ILE A 70 5.79 4.09 4.84
C ILE A 70 5.49 5.24 5.81
N PHE A 71 5.16 4.87 7.06
CA PHE A 71 5.06 5.80 8.18
C PHE A 71 6.17 5.45 9.16
N VAL A 72 7.00 6.43 9.52
CA VAL A 72 8.02 6.30 10.55
C VAL A 72 7.49 7.00 11.80
N ILE A 73 7.52 6.29 12.93
CA ILE A 73 6.98 6.76 14.21
C ILE A 73 8.04 6.49 15.26
N ASP A 74 8.39 7.52 16.04
CA ASP A 74 9.34 7.39 17.14
C ASP A 74 8.73 6.56 18.27
N VAL A 75 9.53 5.65 18.82
CA VAL A 75 9.13 4.79 19.94
C VAL A 75 9.79 5.31 21.21
N GLU A 76 8.99 5.88 22.11
CA GLU A 76 9.47 6.38 23.40
C GLU A 76 10.02 5.24 24.30
N GLN A 77 9.38 4.06 24.26
CA GLN A 77 9.81 2.91 25.02
C GLN A 77 9.53 1.60 24.27
N PHE A 78 10.57 0.77 24.14
CA PHE A 78 10.46 -0.59 23.63
C PHE A 78 10.71 -1.61 24.76
N ILE A 79 9.80 -2.55 24.94
CA ILE A 79 9.92 -3.63 25.93
C ILE A 79 9.76 -4.96 25.20
N LYS A 80 10.71 -5.87 25.41
CA LYS A 80 10.61 -7.27 25.00
C LYS A 80 10.55 -8.15 26.25
N VAL A 81 9.48 -8.92 26.38
CA VAL A 81 9.27 -9.90 27.46
C VAL A 81 9.50 -11.30 26.92
#